data_AF-A0A9J7GTS5-F1
#
_entry.id   AF-A0A9J7GTS5-F1
#
_cell.length_a   1.000
_cell.length_b   1.000
_cell.length_c   1.000
_cell.angle_alpha   90.00
_cell.angle_beta   90.00
_cell.angle_gamma   90.00
#
_symmetry.space_group_name_H-M   'P 1'
#
loop_
_entity.id
_entity.type
_entity.pdbx_description
1 polymer ?
#
loop_
_entity_poly.entity_id
_entity_poly.type
_entity_poly.pdbx_seq_one_letter_code
_entity_poly.pdbx_strand_id
1 'polypeptide(L)'
;MALSRVCGARAALWGSAVALGPFVTRRLQLGRSGPAWRAPRSSRLHLSPKADVKNLISYVVTKTRAINGTYHRFLGHHFPRFYALYTVFMKGIQMLWADGKKARRIKANMWKHNVKFHQLSYREMEHLRQFRRDATKCLFIGIISIPPFTNYLVFLLMYLFPRQLLVKHFWTPKQQIDFLDIYHSLRKQSHSEIITHLERASALVSDERLRWHLKDLCTKVQNGAHPTAHDILALRECFSTWPLGLNQLQALHMRALSRAMLLTPYLPPALLRWRLKSHTTVIHQLDRALAKLGVGQLTAQEVKSACYLRGLNSTHIADDRCRTWLGEWLQISCSLKAELSLLLHNVVLLSTNYLETRR
;
A
#
# COMPACT_ATOMS: atom_id res chain seq x y z
N MET A 1 -10.13 -57.84 20.07
CA MET A 1 -9.30 -58.99 20.49
C MET A 1 -8.34 -59.35 19.38
N ALA A 2 -7.07 -59.54 19.73
CA ALA A 2 -5.99 -60.23 19.02
C ALA A 2 -5.52 -59.64 17.66
N LEU A 3 -4.34 -59.00 17.58
CA LEU A 3 -2.96 -59.56 17.56
C LEU A 3 -2.63 -60.21 16.20
N SER A 4 -1.76 -59.67 15.35
CA SER A 4 -0.28 -59.51 15.43
C SER A 4 0.44 -60.51 14.50
N ARG A 5 1.57 -60.07 13.90
CA ARG A 5 2.81 -60.80 13.46
C ARG A 5 3.26 -60.22 12.10
N VAL A 6 4.37 -59.47 11.94
CA VAL A 6 5.81 -59.64 12.27
C VAL A 6 6.53 -60.68 11.39
N CYS A 7 7.75 -60.29 10.99
CA CYS A 7 8.82 -60.96 10.22
C CYS A 7 8.81 -60.66 8.71
N GLY A 8 9.86 -60.15 8.06
CA GLY A 8 11.28 -60.00 8.42
C GLY A 8 12.14 -60.98 7.60
N ALA A 9 12.86 -60.46 6.59
CA ALA A 9 13.98 -61.09 5.85
C ALA A 9 14.28 -60.20 4.62
N ARG A 10 15.49 -59.99 4.10
CA ARG A 10 16.87 -60.29 4.47
C ARG A 10 17.74 -59.51 3.47
N ALA A 11 18.87 -58.96 3.91
CA ALA A 11 19.89 -58.42 3.03
C ALA A 11 20.57 -59.54 2.22
N ALA A 12 20.95 -59.25 0.97
CA ALA A 12 21.94 -60.02 0.22
C ALA A 12 22.90 -59.05 -0.49
N LEU A 13 24.17 -59.15 -0.12
CA LEU A 13 25.31 -58.55 -0.80
C LEU A 13 25.50 -59.17 -2.18
N TRP A 14 25.96 -58.36 -3.14
CA TRP A 14 26.90 -58.83 -4.16
C TRP A 14 27.91 -57.73 -4.47
N GLY A 15 29.17 -58.04 -4.16
CA GLY A 15 30.32 -57.28 -4.63
C GLY A 15 30.80 -57.83 -5.97
N SER A 16 31.42 -56.97 -6.77
CA SER A 16 32.44 -57.37 -7.74
C SER A 16 33.47 -56.26 -7.81
N ALA A 17 34.70 -56.65 -7.51
CA ALA A 17 35.91 -55.87 -7.63
C ALA A 17 36.58 -56.19 -8.96
N VAL A 18 37.07 -55.19 -9.69
CA VAL A 18 38.15 -55.35 -10.68
C VAL A 18 39.05 -54.10 -10.71
N ALA A 19 40.30 -54.36 -10.32
CA ALA A 19 41.61 -53.82 -10.73
C ALA A 19 42.00 -52.33 -10.60
N LEU A 20 43.11 -52.14 -9.86
CA LEU A 20 44.01 -50.99 -9.82
C LEU A 20 44.87 -50.86 -11.10
N GLY A 21 45.17 -49.62 -11.49
CA GLY A 21 46.25 -49.20 -12.40
C GLY A 21 46.70 -47.76 -12.08
N PRO A 22 47.91 -47.32 -12.45
CA PRO A 22 48.87 -46.76 -11.50
C PRO A 22 48.86 -45.24 -11.28
N PHE A 23 49.46 -44.87 -10.15
CA PHE A 23 49.77 -43.55 -9.64
C PHE A 23 50.42 -42.60 -10.66
N VAL A 24 49.86 -41.39 -10.79
CA VAL A 24 50.58 -40.17 -11.20
C VAL A 24 50.32 -39.10 -10.13
N THR A 25 51.25 -38.99 -9.18
CA THR A 25 51.27 -37.90 -8.19
C THR A 25 51.77 -36.62 -8.85
N ARG A 26 50.88 -35.92 -9.56
CA ARG A 26 51.14 -34.55 -10.01
C ARG A 26 51.02 -33.61 -8.82
N ARG A 27 52.15 -33.25 -8.23
CA ARG A 27 52.32 -32.25 -7.18
C ARG A 27 51.85 -30.87 -7.70
N LEU A 28 50.56 -30.56 -7.55
CA LEU A 28 50.03 -29.21 -7.78
C LEU A 28 50.39 -28.34 -6.58
N GLN A 29 51.43 -27.51 -6.76
CA GLN A 29 51.67 -26.38 -5.88
C GLN A 29 50.45 -25.46 -5.93
N LEU A 30 49.71 -25.38 -4.81
CA LEU A 30 48.70 -24.38 -4.60
C LEU A 30 49.42 -23.03 -4.44
N GLY A 31 49.58 -22.31 -5.54
CA GLY A 31 49.97 -20.91 -5.54
C GLY A 31 49.01 -20.13 -4.65
N ARG A 32 49.54 -19.72 -3.49
CA ARG A 32 48.82 -18.99 -2.45
C ARG A 32 48.64 -17.53 -2.90
N SER A 33 47.69 -17.27 -3.78
CA SER A 33 47.18 -15.92 -4.07
C SER A 33 45.85 -15.72 -3.35
N GLY A 34 45.90 -15.65 -2.02
CA GLY A 34 44.79 -15.20 -1.19
C GLY A 34 44.91 -13.69 -0.92
N PRO A 35 43.82 -12.91 -0.93
CA PRO A 35 43.88 -11.49 -0.58
C PRO A 35 44.38 -11.35 0.86
N ALA A 36 45.42 -10.55 1.06
CA ALA A 36 46.01 -10.27 2.36
C ALA A 36 45.03 -9.46 3.23
N TRP A 37 44.14 -10.15 3.92
CA TRP A 37 43.43 -9.60 5.07
C TRP A 37 44.46 -9.32 6.16
N ARG A 38 44.92 -8.06 6.28
CA ARG A 38 45.70 -7.61 7.44
C ARG A 38 44.88 -7.89 8.70
N ALA A 39 45.37 -8.80 9.54
CA ALA A 39 44.85 -9.00 10.88
C ALA A 39 44.94 -7.68 11.68
N PRO A 40 43.97 -7.37 12.57
CA PRO A 40 44.01 -6.13 13.34
C PRO A 40 45.15 -6.19 14.35
N ARG A 41 46.05 -5.22 14.30
CA ARG A 41 47.09 -5.00 15.31
C ARG A 41 46.41 -4.58 16.61
N SER A 42 46.28 -5.52 17.55
CA SER A 42 45.81 -5.27 18.92
C SER A 42 46.76 -4.28 19.59
N SER A 43 46.31 -3.05 19.75
CA SER A 43 47.00 -2.03 20.55
C SER A 43 46.23 -1.94 21.87
N ARG A 44 46.86 -2.40 22.97
CA ARG A 44 46.29 -2.28 24.32
C ARG A 44 46.15 -0.79 24.65
N LEU A 45 44.92 -0.30 24.74
CA LEU A 45 44.61 1.06 25.17
C LEU A 45 44.13 1.00 26.63
N HIS A 46 44.86 1.69 27.50
CA HIS A 46 44.49 1.91 28.89
C HIS A 46 43.21 2.76 28.98
N LEU A 47 42.30 2.35 29.87
CA LEU A 47 40.88 2.70 29.90
C LEU A 47 40.58 4.03 30.63
N SER A 48 39.77 4.90 30.00
CA SER A 48 38.99 5.94 30.68
C SER A 48 37.57 6.07 30.06
N PRO A 49 36.47 6.08 30.85
CA PRO A 49 35.21 5.49 30.37
C PRO A 49 34.23 6.41 29.62
N LYS A 50 34.39 7.74 29.66
CA LYS A 50 33.34 8.68 29.18
C LYS A 50 33.66 9.43 27.88
N ALA A 51 34.93 9.61 27.54
CA ALA A 51 35.33 10.27 26.29
C ALA A 51 35.38 9.29 25.10
N ASP A 52 35.59 8.00 25.37
CA ASP A 52 35.91 7.02 24.32
C ASP A 52 34.71 6.46 23.57
N VAL A 53 33.50 6.50 24.13
CA VAL A 53 32.31 6.01 23.42
C VAL A 53 32.04 6.84 22.16
N LYS A 54 32.23 8.16 22.23
CA LYS A 54 32.08 9.05 21.05
C LYS A 54 33.17 8.80 20.01
N ASN A 55 34.41 8.59 20.45
CA ASN A 55 35.54 8.31 19.56
C ASN A 55 35.42 6.94 18.89
N LEU A 56 35.01 5.91 19.64
CA LEU A 56 34.77 4.56 19.14
C LEU A 56 33.58 4.53 18.17
N ILE A 57 32.49 5.25 18.47
CA ILE A 57 31.39 5.43 17.52
C ILE A 57 31.89 6.13 16.26
N SER A 58 32.70 7.20 16.38
CA SER A 58 33.25 7.90 15.20
C SER A 58 34.17 7.01 14.37
N TYR A 59 34.99 6.18 15.02
CA TYR A 59 35.89 5.22 14.37
C TYR A 59 35.12 4.11 13.65
N VAL A 60 34.10 3.55 14.31
CA VAL A 60 33.21 2.55 13.71
C VAL A 60 32.43 3.16 12.54
N VAL A 61 31.94 4.40 12.68
CA VAL A 61 31.23 5.12 11.61
C VAL A 61 32.15 5.42 10.41
N THR A 62 33.37 5.86 10.64
CA THR A 62 34.34 6.15 9.55
C THR A 62 34.77 4.87 8.85
N LYS A 63 35.05 3.80 9.60
CA LYS A 63 35.42 2.50 9.04
C LYS A 63 34.27 1.84 8.27
N THR A 64 33.03 1.92 8.77
CA THR A 64 31.84 1.43 8.06
C THR A 64 31.56 2.23 6.79
N ARG A 65 31.77 3.56 6.78
CA ARG A 65 31.66 4.39 5.57
C ARG A 65 32.70 4.00 4.50
N ALA A 66 33.95 3.79 4.90
CA ALA A 66 35.02 3.38 3.98
C ALA A 66 34.76 2.00 3.36
N ILE A 67 34.30 1.05 4.19
CA ILE A 67 33.92 -0.29 3.74
C ILE A 67 32.72 -0.21 2.78
N ASN A 68 31.69 0.55 3.11
CA ASN A 68 30.51 0.72 2.27
C ASN A 68 30.86 1.31 0.88
N GLY A 69 31.78 2.28 0.81
CA GLY A 69 32.25 2.86 -0.45
C GLY A 69 32.95 1.84 -1.37
N THR A 70 33.78 0.96 -0.79
CA THR A 70 34.44 -0.12 -1.54
C THR A 70 33.44 -1.17 -2.02
N TYR A 71 32.43 -1.51 -1.22
CA TYR A 71 31.35 -2.42 -1.62
C TYR A 71 30.54 -1.89 -2.81
N HIS A 72 30.20 -0.60 -2.82
CA HIS A 72 29.49 -0.02 -3.96
C HIS A 72 30.32 -0.03 -5.25
N ARG A 73 31.63 0.23 -5.15
CA ARG A 73 32.54 0.21 -6.30
C ARG A 73 32.72 -1.21 -6.86
N PHE A 74 32.84 -2.21 -5.98
CA PHE A 74 32.94 -3.62 -6.36
C PHE A 74 31.65 -4.13 -7.04
N LEU A 75 30.48 -3.88 -6.44
CA LEU A 75 29.20 -4.32 -6.99
C LEU A 75 28.88 -3.65 -8.33
N GLY A 76 29.20 -2.36 -8.47
CA GLY A 76 28.99 -1.62 -9.72
C GLY A 76 29.85 -2.15 -10.87
N HIS A 77 31.09 -2.57 -10.58
CA HIS A 77 32.02 -3.06 -11.59
C HIS A 77 31.72 -4.50 -12.04
N HIS A 78 31.42 -5.40 -11.10
CA HIS A 78 31.23 -6.81 -11.42
C HIS A 78 29.79 -7.20 -11.78
N PHE A 79 28.78 -6.49 -11.27
CA PHE A 79 27.35 -6.84 -11.47
C PHE A 79 26.46 -5.60 -11.67
N PRO A 80 26.53 -4.92 -12.82
CA PRO A 80 25.84 -3.64 -13.03
C PRO A 80 24.32 -3.72 -12.90
N ARG A 81 23.69 -4.79 -13.40
CA ARG A 81 22.23 -5.01 -13.26
C ARG A 81 21.80 -5.23 -11.80
N PHE A 82 22.58 -6.01 -11.05
CA PHE A 82 22.31 -6.25 -9.63
C PHE A 82 22.54 -4.97 -8.81
N TYR A 83 23.57 -4.20 -9.13
CA TYR A 83 23.84 -2.92 -8.47
C TYR A 83 22.70 -1.91 -8.64
N ALA A 84 22.09 -1.83 -9.83
CA ALA A 84 20.91 -1.00 -10.06
C ALA A 84 19.73 -1.43 -9.16
N LEU A 85 19.46 -2.73 -9.05
CA LEU A 85 18.41 -3.25 -8.16
C LEU A 85 18.73 -3.00 -6.69
N TYR A 86 19.98 -3.25 -6.28
CA TYR A 86 20.46 -3.05 -4.92
C TYR A 86 20.34 -1.59 -4.47
N THR A 87 20.74 -0.65 -5.33
CA THR A 87 20.65 0.79 -5.02
C THR A 87 19.20 1.25 -4.92
N VAL A 88 18.32 0.80 -5.82
CA VAL A 88 16.87 1.06 -5.73
C VAL A 88 16.28 0.49 -4.45
N PHE A 89 16.64 -0.75 -4.10
CA PHE A 89 16.17 -1.41 -2.88
C PHE A 89 16.64 -0.71 -1.60
N MET A 90 17.94 -0.40 -1.50
CA MET A 90 18.50 0.31 -0.35
C MET A 90 17.89 1.70 -0.19
N LYS A 91 17.70 2.43 -1.30
CA LYS A 91 17.00 3.72 -1.29
C LYS A 91 15.55 3.54 -0.81
N GLY A 92 14.85 2.50 -1.25
CA GLY A 92 13.50 2.15 -0.79
C GLY A 92 13.42 1.91 0.72
N ILE A 93 14.37 1.16 1.29
CA ILE A 93 14.47 0.93 2.74
C ILE A 93 14.73 2.24 3.48
N GLN A 94 15.67 3.06 3.00
CA GLN A 94 15.98 4.35 3.61
C GLN A 94 14.75 5.28 3.64
N MET A 95 13.99 5.33 2.55
CA MET A 95 12.73 6.09 2.48
C MET A 95 11.70 5.56 3.47
N LEU A 96 11.49 4.23 3.51
CA LEU A 96 10.57 3.59 4.44
C LEU A 96 10.95 3.84 5.92
N TRP A 97 12.25 3.85 6.23
CA TRP A 97 12.74 4.17 7.56
C TRP A 97 12.54 5.65 7.92
N ALA A 98 12.73 6.56 6.96
CA ALA A 98 12.43 7.98 7.13
C ALA A 98 10.92 8.20 7.40
N ASP A 99 10.07 7.51 6.65
CA ASP A 99 8.60 7.56 6.83
C ASP A 99 8.18 7.01 8.18
N GLY A 100 8.79 5.91 8.63
CA GLY A 100 8.56 5.34 9.95
C GLY A 100 8.98 6.27 11.08
N LYS A 101 10.14 6.94 10.95
CA LYS A 101 10.56 7.97 11.92
C LYS A 101 9.58 9.14 11.95
N LYS A 102 9.12 9.62 10.79
CA LYS A 102 8.13 10.71 10.71
C LYS A 102 6.79 10.30 11.33
N ALA A 103 6.27 9.11 11.00
CA ALA A 103 5.03 8.58 11.58
C ALA A 103 5.14 8.41 13.11
N ARG A 104 6.29 7.96 13.61
CA ARG A 104 6.55 7.84 15.05
C ARG A 104 6.56 9.20 15.74
N ARG A 105 7.19 10.22 15.13
CA ARG A 105 7.18 11.60 15.65
C ARG A 105 5.76 12.16 15.73
N ILE A 106 4.96 11.99 14.68
CA ILE A 106 3.57 12.44 14.66
C ILE A 106 2.77 11.75 15.77
N LYS A 107 2.88 10.42 15.89
CA LYS A 107 2.20 9.66 16.97
C LYS A 107 2.66 10.07 18.38
N ALA A 108 3.95 10.33 18.57
CA ALA A 108 4.47 10.81 19.84
C ALA A 108 3.91 12.19 20.19
N ASN A 109 3.83 13.10 19.21
CA ASN A 109 3.23 14.43 19.39
C ASN A 109 1.73 14.32 19.70
N MET A 110 0.99 13.44 19.00
CA MET A 110 -0.42 13.19 19.31
C MET A 110 -0.62 12.73 20.76
N TRP A 111 0.23 11.80 21.22
CA TRP A 111 0.15 11.28 22.58
C TRP A 111 0.52 12.34 23.63
N LYS A 112 1.60 13.10 23.38
CA LYS A 112 2.07 14.17 24.27
C LYS A 112 1.06 15.31 24.42
N HIS A 113 0.41 15.70 23.33
CA HIS A 113 -0.52 16.83 23.30
C HIS A 113 -2.01 16.42 23.38
N ASN A 114 -2.30 15.12 23.54
CA ASN A 114 -3.65 14.54 23.53
C ASN A 114 -4.50 14.99 22.33
N VAL A 115 -3.85 15.17 21.17
CA VAL A 115 -4.48 15.65 19.94
C VAL A 115 -5.09 14.47 19.20
N LYS A 116 -6.38 14.58 18.86
CA LYS A 116 -7.09 13.55 18.10
C LYS A 116 -6.70 13.58 16.62
N PHE A 117 -6.84 12.45 15.92
CA PHE A 117 -6.44 12.31 14.51
C PHE A 117 -7.05 13.38 13.57
N HIS A 118 -8.28 13.84 13.85
CA HIS A 118 -8.99 14.85 13.04
C HIS A 118 -8.51 16.30 13.24
N GLN A 119 -7.64 16.56 14.24
CA GLN A 119 -7.06 17.88 14.51
C GLN A 119 -5.69 18.06 13.84
N LEU A 120 -5.12 17.00 13.28
CA LEU A 120 -3.82 17.05 12.62
C LEU A 120 -3.90 17.80 11.28
N SER A 121 -2.73 18.24 10.80
CA SER A 121 -2.63 18.80 9.46
C SER A 121 -2.92 17.72 8.40
N TYR A 122 -3.45 18.14 7.25
CA TYR A 122 -3.74 17.23 6.12
C TYR A 122 -2.54 16.35 5.75
N ARG A 123 -1.34 16.94 5.67
CA ARG A 123 -0.10 16.23 5.32
C ARG A 123 0.29 15.17 6.36
N GLU A 124 0.07 15.41 7.64
CA GLU A 124 0.36 14.44 8.70
C GLU A 124 -0.65 13.30 8.70
N MET A 125 -1.94 13.60 8.53
CA MET A 125 -3.00 12.61 8.44
C MET A 125 -2.79 11.66 7.25
N GLU A 126 -2.49 12.22 6.08
CA GLU A 126 -2.25 11.45 4.87
C GLU A 126 -0.98 10.59 5.00
N HIS A 127 0.08 11.15 5.59
CA HIS A 127 1.31 10.40 5.89
C HIS A 127 1.05 9.20 6.79
N LEU A 128 0.30 9.39 7.90
CA LEU A 128 -0.06 8.29 8.80
C LEU A 128 -0.91 7.22 8.13
N ARG A 129 -1.83 7.61 7.26
CA ARG A 129 -2.69 6.69 6.51
C ARG A 129 -1.88 5.85 5.53
N GLN A 130 -1.02 6.48 4.73
CA GLN A 130 -0.13 5.78 3.80
C GLN A 130 0.83 4.86 4.55
N PHE A 131 1.47 5.35 5.61
CA PHE A 131 2.37 4.57 6.44
C PHE A 131 1.69 3.35 7.07
N ARG A 132 0.44 3.47 7.54
CA ARG A 132 -0.32 2.32 8.08
C ARG A 132 -0.48 1.23 7.02
N ARG A 133 -0.82 1.60 5.79
CA ARG A 133 -0.99 0.64 4.67
C ARG A 133 0.32 -0.06 4.35
N ASP A 134 1.41 0.69 4.29
CA ASP A 134 2.74 0.15 3.98
C ASP A 134 3.30 -0.70 5.13
N ALA A 135 3.10 -0.27 6.37
CA ALA A 135 3.49 -1.03 7.56
C ALA A 135 2.75 -2.37 7.66
N THR A 136 1.47 -2.42 7.31
CA THR A 136 0.71 -3.68 7.26
C THR A 136 1.30 -4.62 6.20
N LYS A 137 1.68 -4.13 5.01
CA LYS A 137 2.37 -4.96 4.00
C LYS A 137 3.69 -5.51 4.51
N CYS A 138 4.53 -4.65 5.11
CA CYS A 138 5.81 -5.06 5.67
C CYS A 138 5.66 -6.07 6.81
N LEU A 139 4.64 -5.90 7.66
CA LEU A 139 4.35 -6.85 8.73
C LEU A 139 4.00 -8.24 8.17
N PHE A 140 3.14 -8.30 7.15
CA PHE A 140 2.79 -9.58 6.51
C PHE A 140 4.02 -10.26 5.89
N ILE A 141 4.88 -9.50 5.20
CA ILE A 141 6.14 -10.04 4.67
C ILE A 141 7.04 -10.52 5.80
N GLY A 142 7.16 -9.75 6.88
CA GLY A 142 7.96 -10.09 8.05
C GLY A 142 7.53 -11.41 8.69
N ILE A 143 6.22 -11.63 8.86
CA ILE A 143 5.67 -12.88 9.40
C ILE A 143 6.00 -14.06 8.48
N ILE A 144 5.82 -13.90 7.16
CA ILE A 144 6.14 -14.96 6.19
C ILE A 144 7.64 -15.29 6.19
N SER A 145 8.51 -14.35 6.59
CA SER A 145 9.97 -14.52 6.63
C SER A 145 10.51 -15.16 7.91
N ILE A 146 9.66 -15.40 8.94
CA ILE A 146 10.11 -16.00 10.21
C ILE A 146 10.68 -17.42 10.01
N PRO A 147 10.06 -18.31 9.23
CA PRO A 147 10.62 -19.64 9.00
C PRO A 147 11.94 -19.59 8.20
N PRO A 148 12.94 -20.42 8.52
CA PRO A 148 14.28 -20.33 7.91
C PRO A 148 14.31 -20.62 6.40
N PHE A 149 13.33 -21.37 5.88
CA PHE A 149 13.25 -21.76 4.46
C PHE A 149 12.38 -20.86 3.59
N THR A 150 11.60 -19.96 4.19
CA THR A 150 10.67 -19.11 3.43
C THR A 150 11.34 -17.85 2.88
N ASN A 151 12.59 -17.54 3.26
CA ASN A 151 13.31 -16.37 2.75
C ASN A 151 13.38 -16.36 1.21
N TYR A 152 13.74 -17.49 0.59
CA TYR A 152 13.76 -17.61 -0.88
C TYR A 152 12.35 -17.54 -1.49
N LEU A 153 11.35 -18.11 -0.79
CA LEU A 153 9.95 -18.00 -1.19
C LEU A 153 9.46 -16.55 -1.15
N VAL A 154 9.86 -15.75 -0.17
CA VAL A 154 9.53 -14.33 -0.07
C VAL A 154 10.10 -13.56 -1.26
N PHE A 155 11.34 -13.82 -1.65
CA PHE A 155 11.93 -13.20 -2.85
C PHE A 155 11.18 -13.61 -4.13
N LEU A 156 10.82 -14.88 -4.27
CA LEU A 156 10.01 -15.37 -5.39
C LEU A 156 8.64 -14.70 -5.44
N LEU A 157 7.94 -14.65 -4.30
CA LEU A 157 6.63 -14.00 -4.19
C LEU A 157 6.71 -12.50 -4.47
N MET A 158 7.78 -11.83 -4.01
CA MET A 158 8.00 -10.41 -4.27
C MET A 158 8.20 -10.12 -5.76
N TYR A 159 8.83 -11.04 -6.49
CA TYR A 159 9.00 -10.96 -7.95
C TYR A 159 7.69 -11.24 -8.71
N LEU A 160 6.92 -12.26 -8.29
CA LEU A 160 5.67 -12.64 -8.94
C LEU A 160 4.49 -11.70 -8.61
N PHE A 161 4.45 -11.18 -7.38
CA PHE A 161 3.36 -10.34 -6.87
C PHE A 161 3.86 -8.97 -6.36
N PRO A 162 4.55 -8.19 -7.20
CA PRO A 162 5.13 -6.91 -6.81
C PRO A 162 4.07 -5.92 -6.32
N ARG A 163 2.85 -5.97 -6.87
CA ARG A 163 1.74 -5.10 -6.50
C ARG A 163 1.23 -5.32 -5.07
N GLN A 164 1.22 -6.57 -4.60
CA GLN A 164 0.63 -6.94 -3.31
C GLN A 164 1.64 -6.80 -2.17
N LEU A 165 2.88 -7.22 -2.42
CA LEU A 165 3.91 -7.34 -1.40
C LEU A 165 4.78 -6.09 -1.32
N LEU A 166 5.20 -5.51 -2.45
CA LEU A 166 6.06 -4.33 -2.40
C LEU A 166 5.30 -3.07 -1.96
N VAL A 167 6.03 -2.23 -1.24
CA VAL A 167 5.63 -0.86 -0.90
C VAL A 167 5.87 0.06 -2.11
N LYS A 168 5.10 1.15 -2.23
CA LYS A 168 5.18 2.11 -3.33
C LYS A 168 6.61 2.60 -3.62
N HIS A 169 7.43 2.75 -2.57
CA HIS A 169 8.83 3.16 -2.65
C HIS A 169 9.74 2.25 -3.48
N PHE A 170 9.34 0.99 -3.68
CA PHE A 170 10.11 0.00 -4.45
C PHE A 170 9.63 -0.14 -5.89
N TRP A 171 8.57 0.58 -6.29
CA TRP A 171 8.03 0.52 -7.64
C TRP A 171 8.70 1.55 -8.55
N THR A 172 9.05 1.12 -9.77
CA THR A 172 9.49 2.05 -10.82
C THR A 172 8.36 3.03 -11.19
N PRO A 173 8.66 4.25 -11.67
CA PRO A 173 7.62 5.21 -12.04
C PRO A 173 6.60 4.66 -13.05
N LYS A 174 7.07 3.86 -14.02
CA LYS A 174 6.20 3.18 -14.99
C LYS A 174 5.27 2.17 -14.30
N GLN A 175 5.82 1.29 -13.46
CA GLN A 175 5.01 0.33 -12.69
C GLN A 175 3.99 1.01 -11.77
N GLN A 176 4.31 2.18 -11.21
CA GLN A 176 3.35 2.94 -10.39
C GLN A 176 2.12 3.32 -11.21
N ILE A 177 2.31 3.83 -12.44
CA ILE A 177 1.20 4.20 -13.33
C ILE A 177 0.42 2.94 -13.74
N ASP A 178 1.10 1.90 -14.21
CA ASP A 178 0.47 0.65 -14.64
C ASP A 178 -0.38 0.02 -13.52
N PHE A 179 0.14 -0.01 -12.28
CA PHE A 179 -0.60 -0.55 -11.14
C PHE A 179 -1.79 0.31 -10.75
N LEU A 180 -1.69 1.64 -10.83
CA LEU A 180 -2.81 2.54 -10.60
C LEU A 180 -3.90 2.32 -11.66
N ASP A 181 -3.54 2.15 -12.92
CA ASP A 181 -4.51 1.88 -13.98
C ASP A 181 -5.21 0.53 -13.79
N ILE A 182 -4.49 -0.52 -13.36
CA ILE A 182 -5.10 -1.82 -13.02
C ILE A 182 -6.04 -1.70 -11.81
N TYR A 183 -5.65 -0.96 -10.77
CA TYR A 183 -6.54 -0.74 -9.62
C TYR A 183 -7.79 0.06 -10.02
N HIS A 184 -7.63 1.04 -10.89
CA HIS A 184 -8.75 1.81 -11.42
C HIS A 184 -9.69 0.96 -12.28
N SER A 185 -9.17 0.04 -13.11
CA SER A 185 -10.01 -0.87 -13.90
C SER A 185 -10.83 -1.80 -13.00
N LEU A 186 -10.24 -2.33 -11.94
CA LEU A 186 -10.95 -3.12 -10.91
C LEU A 186 -12.04 -2.31 -10.20
N ARG A 187 -11.78 -1.02 -9.91
CA ARG A 187 -12.78 -0.09 -9.37
C ARG A 187 -13.93 0.09 -10.37
N LYS A 188 -13.63 0.37 -11.65
CA LYS A 188 -14.62 0.62 -12.71
C LYS A 188 -15.59 -0.55 -12.91
N GLN A 189 -15.14 -1.80 -12.74
CA GLN A 189 -16.00 -2.99 -12.82
C GLN A 189 -17.18 -2.95 -11.83
N SER A 190 -17.01 -2.29 -10.67
CA SER A 190 -18.07 -2.19 -9.67
C SER A 190 -19.04 -1.02 -9.87
N HIS A 191 -18.75 -0.10 -10.80
CA HIS A 191 -19.55 1.13 -10.96
C HIS A 191 -20.97 0.83 -11.46
N SER A 192 -21.11 -0.01 -12.48
CA SER A 192 -22.41 -0.41 -13.02
C SER A 192 -23.26 -1.10 -11.95
N GLU A 193 -22.67 -2.03 -11.20
CA GLU A 193 -23.37 -2.72 -10.12
C GLU A 193 -23.88 -1.75 -9.04
N ILE A 194 -23.08 -0.75 -8.66
CA ILE A 194 -23.49 0.26 -7.66
C ILE A 194 -24.65 1.11 -8.19
N ILE A 195 -24.61 1.53 -9.46
CA ILE A 195 -25.70 2.30 -10.07
C ILE A 195 -26.98 1.45 -10.12
N THR A 196 -26.90 0.19 -10.55
CA THR A 196 -28.06 -0.72 -10.54
C THR A 196 -28.62 -0.92 -9.13
N HIS A 197 -27.76 -0.98 -8.10
CA HIS A 197 -28.22 -1.05 -6.71
C HIS A 197 -28.90 0.26 -6.25
N LEU A 198 -28.40 1.43 -6.65
CA LEU A 198 -29.05 2.72 -6.39
C LEU A 198 -30.42 2.82 -7.04
N GLU A 199 -30.56 2.37 -8.29
CA GLU A 199 -31.85 2.33 -8.98
C GLU A 199 -32.85 1.42 -8.29
N ARG A 200 -32.43 0.22 -7.88
CA ARG A 200 -33.31 -0.69 -7.11
C ARG A 200 -33.71 -0.09 -5.77
N ALA A 201 -32.79 0.61 -5.11
CA ALA A 201 -33.08 1.31 -3.86
C ALA A 201 -34.02 2.51 -4.06
N SER A 202 -34.05 3.13 -5.24
CA SER A 202 -34.97 4.24 -5.54
C SER A 202 -36.43 3.82 -5.42
N ALA A 203 -36.77 2.59 -5.80
CA ALA A 203 -38.14 2.05 -5.66
C ALA A 203 -38.59 1.93 -4.19
N LEU A 204 -37.64 1.90 -3.25
CA LEU A 204 -37.89 1.81 -1.82
C LEU A 204 -38.00 3.19 -1.15
N VAL A 205 -37.66 4.29 -1.84
CA VAL A 205 -37.74 5.64 -1.28
C VAL A 205 -39.21 6.08 -1.19
N SER A 206 -39.66 6.45 0.00
CA SER A 206 -41.05 6.86 0.25
C SER A 206 -41.41 8.24 -0.30
N ASP A 207 -40.46 9.18 -0.29
CA ASP A 207 -40.67 10.54 -0.81
C ASP A 207 -40.57 10.54 -2.35
N GLU A 208 -41.65 10.96 -3.01
CA GLU A 208 -41.76 11.03 -4.47
C GLU A 208 -40.69 11.93 -5.12
N ARG A 209 -40.42 13.09 -4.50
CA ARG A 209 -39.45 14.06 -5.06
C ARG A 209 -38.05 13.49 -5.00
N LEU A 210 -37.67 12.94 -3.84
CA LEU A 210 -36.36 12.31 -3.64
C LEU A 210 -36.19 11.06 -4.52
N ARG A 211 -37.26 10.28 -4.67
CA ARG A 211 -37.30 9.11 -5.57
C ARG A 211 -37.05 9.52 -7.02
N TRP A 212 -37.76 10.55 -7.50
CA TRP A 212 -37.58 11.08 -8.84
C TRP A 212 -36.15 11.61 -9.04
N HIS A 213 -35.63 12.41 -8.10
CA HIS A 213 -34.26 12.94 -8.16
C HIS A 213 -33.20 11.84 -8.18
N LEU A 214 -33.36 10.78 -7.37
CA LEU A 214 -32.42 9.66 -7.36
C LEU A 214 -32.44 8.90 -8.68
N LYS A 215 -33.63 8.67 -9.24
CA LYS A 215 -33.79 8.01 -10.54
C LYS A 215 -33.20 8.85 -11.67
N ASP A 216 -33.48 10.16 -11.70
CA ASP A 216 -32.92 11.12 -12.65
C ASP A 216 -31.38 11.20 -12.55
N LEU A 217 -30.82 11.16 -11.34
CA LEU A 217 -29.37 11.12 -11.17
C LEU A 217 -28.78 9.83 -11.76
N CYS A 218 -29.39 8.67 -11.51
CA CYS A 218 -28.93 7.40 -12.06
C CYS A 218 -29.00 7.38 -13.60
N THR A 219 -30.09 7.86 -14.20
CA THR A 219 -30.22 7.92 -15.67
C THR A 219 -29.23 8.90 -16.27
N LYS A 220 -29.02 10.09 -15.67
CA LYS A 220 -27.98 11.04 -16.10
C LYS A 220 -26.59 10.39 -16.10
N VAL A 221 -26.23 9.69 -15.03
CA VAL A 221 -24.93 9.02 -14.93
C VAL A 221 -24.83 7.87 -15.95
N GLN A 222 -25.89 7.11 -16.20
CA GLN A 222 -25.88 6.06 -17.23
C GLN A 222 -25.76 6.63 -18.65
N ASN A 223 -26.36 7.79 -18.91
CA ASN A 223 -26.29 8.50 -20.18
C ASN A 223 -24.95 9.21 -20.42
N GLY A 224 -23.98 9.08 -19.49
CA GLY A 224 -22.67 9.69 -19.62
C GLY A 224 -22.59 11.14 -19.14
N ALA A 225 -23.63 11.69 -18.48
CA ALA A 225 -23.58 13.04 -17.93
C ALA A 225 -22.85 13.09 -16.58
N HIS A 226 -22.16 14.20 -16.31
CA HIS A 226 -21.47 14.43 -15.04
C HIS A 226 -22.43 15.14 -14.07
N PRO A 227 -22.79 14.53 -12.94
CA PRO A 227 -23.74 15.11 -12.01
C PRO A 227 -23.17 16.35 -11.32
N THR A 228 -24.01 17.36 -11.05
CA THR A 228 -23.57 18.55 -10.33
C THR A 228 -23.51 18.28 -8.81
N ALA A 229 -22.71 19.06 -8.09
CA ALA A 229 -22.64 18.97 -6.63
C ALA A 229 -24.00 19.21 -5.96
N HIS A 230 -24.84 20.09 -6.53
CA HIS A 230 -26.18 20.35 -6.02
C HIS A 230 -27.12 19.15 -6.19
N ASP A 231 -27.10 18.48 -7.35
CA ASP A 231 -27.92 17.28 -7.60
C ASP A 231 -27.60 16.18 -6.58
N ILE A 232 -26.32 16.00 -6.25
CA ILE A 232 -25.88 14.98 -5.29
C ILE A 232 -26.28 15.37 -3.87
N LEU A 233 -26.13 16.64 -3.49
CA LEU A 233 -26.46 17.12 -2.15
C LEU A 233 -27.97 17.11 -1.88
N ALA A 234 -28.81 17.27 -2.90
CA ALA A 234 -30.26 17.15 -2.79
C ALA A 234 -30.69 15.76 -2.28
N LEU A 235 -29.88 14.73 -2.52
CA LEU A 235 -30.19 13.35 -2.11
C LEU A 235 -29.74 13.00 -0.69
N ARG A 236 -29.16 13.94 0.08
CA ARG A 236 -28.58 13.66 1.41
C ARG A 236 -29.51 12.89 2.35
N GLU A 237 -30.81 13.16 2.29
CA GLU A 237 -31.81 12.58 3.18
C GLU A 237 -31.97 11.08 2.91
N CYS A 238 -31.95 10.66 1.64
CA CYS A 238 -32.00 9.25 1.23
C CYS A 238 -30.88 8.38 1.84
N PHE A 239 -29.70 8.97 2.06
CA PHE A 239 -28.51 8.27 2.54
C PHE A 239 -28.28 8.38 4.05
N SER A 240 -29.14 9.13 4.75
CA SER A 240 -29.06 9.29 6.21
C SER A 240 -29.63 8.07 6.93
N THR A 241 -30.75 7.54 6.44
CA THR A 241 -31.50 6.43 7.03
C THR A 241 -31.82 5.37 5.97
N TRP A 242 -32.87 4.58 6.16
CA TRP A 242 -33.29 3.59 5.18
C TRP A 242 -33.81 4.30 3.90
N PRO A 243 -33.53 3.80 2.68
CA PRO A 243 -32.91 2.51 2.34
C PRO A 243 -31.38 2.54 2.14
N LEU A 244 -30.76 3.71 1.94
CA LEU A 244 -29.35 3.82 1.53
C LEU A 244 -28.37 4.11 2.67
N GLY A 245 -28.84 4.16 3.91
CA GLY A 245 -28.03 4.34 5.11
C GLY A 245 -27.01 3.21 5.28
N LEU A 246 -25.81 3.57 5.76
CA LEU A 246 -24.65 2.66 5.85
C LEU A 246 -24.94 1.39 6.68
N ASN A 247 -25.84 1.49 7.66
CA ASN A 247 -26.22 0.36 8.51
C ASN A 247 -27.21 -0.59 7.81
N GLN A 248 -28.02 -0.06 6.89
CA GLN A 248 -29.08 -0.75 6.17
C GLN A 248 -28.63 -1.33 4.81
N LEU A 249 -27.43 -0.97 4.35
CA LEU A 249 -26.90 -1.49 3.08
C LEU A 249 -26.82 -3.03 3.06
N GLN A 250 -27.34 -3.58 1.98
CA GLN A 250 -27.27 -5.01 1.67
C GLN A 250 -25.83 -5.48 1.45
N ALA A 251 -25.55 -6.75 1.73
CA ALA A 251 -24.20 -7.32 1.64
C ALA A 251 -23.59 -7.22 0.24
N LEU A 252 -24.39 -7.46 -0.82
CA LEU A 252 -23.94 -7.34 -2.21
C LEU A 252 -23.55 -5.89 -2.56
N HIS A 253 -24.37 -4.93 -2.15
CA HIS A 253 -24.09 -3.51 -2.36
C HIS A 253 -22.81 -3.08 -1.61
N MET A 254 -22.63 -3.50 -0.36
CA MET A 254 -21.38 -3.24 0.40
C MET A 254 -20.15 -3.87 -0.27
N ARG A 255 -20.27 -5.08 -0.85
CA ARG A 255 -19.18 -5.71 -1.60
C ARG A 255 -18.81 -4.89 -2.84
N ALA A 256 -19.80 -4.39 -3.59
CA ALA A 256 -19.55 -3.50 -4.72
C ALA A 256 -18.85 -2.20 -4.28
N LEU A 257 -19.37 -1.52 -3.25
CA LEU A 257 -18.75 -0.30 -2.69
C LEU A 257 -17.33 -0.55 -2.18
N SER A 258 -17.07 -1.71 -1.58
CA SER A 258 -15.73 -2.07 -1.11
C SER A 258 -14.73 -2.24 -2.24
N ARG A 259 -15.15 -2.80 -3.39
CA ARG A 259 -14.32 -2.87 -4.60
C ARG A 259 -14.04 -1.48 -5.15
N ALA A 260 -15.05 -0.60 -5.21
CA ALA A 260 -14.87 0.79 -5.63
C ALA A 260 -13.84 1.54 -4.76
N MET A 261 -13.85 1.28 -3.45
CA MET A 261 -12.89 1.85 -2.49
C MET A 261 -11.53 1.15 -2.44
N LEU A 262 -11.29 0.13 -3.27
CA LEU A 262 -10.09 -0.71 -3.25
C LEU A 262 -9.83 -1.38 -1.89
N LEU A 263 -10.90 -1.76 -1.19
CA LEU A 263 -10.91 -2.53 0.04
C LEU A 263 -11.16 -4.01 -0.24
N THR A 264 -10.88 -4.88 0.73
CA THR A 264 -11.08 -6.33 0.61
C THR A 264 -12.58 -6.66 0.66
N PRO A 265 -13.20 -7.19 -0.42
CA PRO A 265 -14.65 -7.41 -0.48
C PRO A 265 -15.09 -8.71 0.21
N TYR A 266 -14.19 -9.68 0.38
CA TYR A 266 -14.50 -11.03 0.87
C TYR A 266 -14.60 -11.15 2.39
N LEU A 267 -14.85 -10.04 3.09
CA LEU A 267 -15.01 -10.03 4.55
C LEU A 267 -16.46 -10.34 4.94
N PRO A 268 -16.69 -10.91 6.15
CA PRO A 268 -18.01 -11.00 6.73
C PRO A 268 -18.73 -9.63 6.74
N PRO A 269 -20.07 -9.57 6.54
CA PRO A 269 -20.79 -8.30 6.36
C PRO A 269 -20.58 -7.27 7.47
N ALA A 270 -20.51 -7.70 8.73
CA ALA A 270 -20.28 -6.80 9.87
C ALA A 270 -18.89 -6.15 9.83
N LEU A 271 -17.84 -6.94 9.55
CA LEU A 271 -16.47 -6.45 9.40
C LEU A 271 -16.32 -5.58 8.17
N LEU A 272 -16.97 -5.94 7.07
CA LEU A 272 -16.97 -5.15 5.84
C LEU A 272 -17.60 -3.77 6.08
N ARG A 273 -18.75 -3.72 6.78
CA ARG A 273 -19.41 -2.48 7.17
C ARG A 273 -18.52 -1.62 8.06
N TRP A 274 -17.92 -2.20 9.10
CA TRP A 274 -17.00 -1.48 9.97
C TRP A 274 -15.80 -0.92 9.19
N ARG A 275 -15.23 -1.71 8.28
CA ARG A 275 -14.08 -1.31 7.46
C ARG A 275 -14.45 -0.18 6.50
N LEU A 276 -15.61 -0.26 5.84
CA LEU A 276 -16.15 0.81 4.99
C LEU A 276 -16.38 2.09 5.81
N LYS A 277 -17.05 1.98 6.96
CA LYS A 277 -17.29 3.10 7.86
C LYS A 277 -15.98 3.75 8.29
N SER A 278 -15.03 2.97 8.80
CA SER A 278 -13.72 3.46 9.24
C SER A 278 -12.96 4.13 8.10
N HIS A 279 -12.89 3.51 6.93
CA HIS A 279 -12.21 4.09 5.76
C HIS A 279 -12.83 5.42 5.34
N THR A 280 -14.17 5.47 5.26
CA THR A 280 -14.92 6.66 4.88
C THR A 280 -14.76 7.78 5.90
N THR A 281 -14.77 7.46 7.20
CA THR A 281 -14.51 8.47 8.24
C THR A 281 -13.12 9.08 8.13
N VAL A 282 -12.10 8.28 7.77
CA VAL A 282 -10.74 8.79 7.54
C VAL A 282 -10.71 9.70 6.32
N ILE A 283 -11.36 9.33 5.21
CA ILE A 283 -11.47 10.19 4.03
C ILE A 283 -12.19 11.49 4.36
N HIS A 284 -13.33 11.44 5.06
CA HIS A 284 -14.09 12.62 5.45
C HIS A 284 -13.29 13.58 6.34
N GLN A 285 -12.51 13.03 7.28
CA GLN A 285 -11.61 13.83 8.11
C GLN A 285 -10.47 14.44 7.29
N LEU A 286 -9.91 13.69 6.33
CA LEU A 286 -8.93 14.21 5.38
C LEU A 286 -9.51 15.33 4.52
N ASP A 287 -10.76 15.21 4.06
CA ASP A 287 -11.47 16.23 3.28
C ASP A 287 -11.61 17.53 4.08
N ARG A 288 -12.00 17.44 5.35
CA ARG A 288 -12.08 18.62 6.23
C ARG A 288 -10.72 19.28 6.46
N ALA A 289 -9.66 18.49 6.64
CA ALA A 289 -8.31 19.02 6.77
C ALA A 289 -7.80 19.64 5.46
N LEU A 290 -8.17 19.05 4.32
CA LEU A 290 -7.82 19.52 2.99
C LEU A 290 -8.54 20.83 2.63
N ALA A 291 -9.82 20.95 3.00
CA ALA A 291 -10.59 22.18 2.83
C ALA A 291 -9.98 23.34 3.64
N LYS A 292 -9.48 23.08 4.86
CA LYS A 292 -8.75 24.07 5.66
C LYS A 292 -7.42 24.50 5.06
N LEU A 293 -6.69 23.56 4.44
CA LEU A 293 -5.41 23.84 3.79
C LEU A 293 -5.61 24.60 2.47
N GLY A 294 -6.68 24.29 1.74
CA GLY A 294 -6.98 24.82 0.41
C GLY A 294 -6.32 24.03 -0.71
N VAL A 295 -7.04 23.83 -1.83
CA VAL A 295 -6.57 23.07 -2.99
C VAL A 295 -5.37 23.75 -3.68
N GLY A 296 -5.27 25.08 -3.62
CA GLY A 296 -4.17 25.84 -4.23
C GLY A 296 -2.79 25.59 -3.59
N GLN A 297 -2.75 25.19 -2.31
CA GLN A 297 -1.50 24.94 -1.58
C GLN A 297 -0.91 23.54 -1.83
N LEU A 298 -1.62 22.70 -2.60
CA LEU A 298 -1.20 21.34 -2.91
C LEU A 298 -0.26 21.31 -4.12
N THR A 299 0.79 20.50 -4.00
CA THR A 299 1.65 20.13 -5.13
C THR A 299 0.88 19.29 -6.14
N ALA A 300 1.29 19.28 -7.41
CA ALA A 300 0.62 18.49 -8.46
C ALA A 300 0.54 16.99 -8.12
N GLN A 301 1.59 16.45 -7.48
CA GLN A 301 1.58 15.06 -7.01
C GLN A 301 0.57 14.83 -5.88
N GLU A 302 0.47 15.77 -4.92
CA GLU A 302 -0.54 15.70 -3.84
C GLU A 302 -1.95 15.73 -4.43
N VAL A 303 -2.23 16.64 -5.37
CA VAL A 303 -3.52 16.73 -6.07
C VAL A 303 -3.87 15.42 -6.78
N LYS A 304 -2.96 14.87 -7.59
CA LYS A 304 -3.19 13.59 -8.28
C LYS A 304 -3.46 12.47 -7.28
N SER A 305 -2.67 12.37 -6.21
CA SER A 305 -2.87 11.34 -5.18
C SER A 305 -4.20 11.49 -4.43
N ALA A 306 -4.61 12.73 -4.15
CA ALA A 306 -5.86 13.06 -3.49
C ALA A 306 -7.06 12.70 -4.36
N CYS A 307 -7.01 12.98 -5.66
CA CYS A 307 -8.05 12.60 -6.62
C CYS A 307 -8.17 11.08 -6.74
N TYR A 308 -7.04 10.38 -6.87
CA TYR A 308 -7.00 8.93 -6.99
C TYR A 308 -7.61 8.20 -5.79
N LEU A 309 -7.31 8.71 -4.58
CA LEU A 309 -7.88 8.21 -3.34
C LEU A 309 -9.41 8.24 -3.34
N ARG A 310 -10.01 9.25 -3.98
CA ARG A 310 -11.45 9.56 -3.95
C ARG A 310 -12.23 9.02 -5.14
N GLY A 311 -11.60 8.28 -6.06
CA GLY A 311 -12.33 7.64 -7.16
C GLY A 311 -11.75 7.93 -8.54
N LEU A 312 -11.24 9.13 -8.76
CA LEU A 312 -10.84 9.61 -10.08
C LEU A 312 -9.51 9.05 -10.55
N ASN A 313 -9.42 8.55 -11.79
CA ASN A 313 -8.12 8.21 -12.37
C ASN A 313 -7.31 9.46 -12.75
N SER A 314 -6.48 9.95 -11.83
CA SER A 314 -5.69 11.17 -12.02
C SER A 314 -4.37 10.99 -12.77
N THR A 315 -4.02 9.75 -13.14
CA THR A 315 -2.76 9.45 -13.86
C THR A 315 -2.68 10.22 -15.18
N HIS A 316 -3.77 10.17 -15.95
CA HIS A 316 -3.89 10.70 -17.30
C HIS A 316 -4.63 12.05 -17.39
N ILE A 317 -4.91 12.68 -16.25
CA ILE A 317 -5.63 13.97 -16.19
C ILE A 317 -4.64 15.10 -15.91
N ALA A 318 -4.89 16.26 -16.52
CA ALA A 318 -4.14 17.49 -16.29
C ALA A 318 -4.41 18.04 -14.88
N ASP A 319 -3.41 18.73 -14.31
CA ASP A 319 -3.44 19.15 -12.89
C ASP A 319 -4.59 20.11 -12.58
N ASP A 320 -4.86 21.05 -13.49
CA ASP A 320 -5.96 22.01 -13.43
C ASP A 320 -7.33 21.33 -13.29
N ARG A 321 -7.62 20.35 -14.16
CA ARG A 321 -8.86 19.57 -14.11
C ARG A 321 -8.96 18.76 -12.83
N CYS A 322 -7.85 18.15 -12.38
CA CYS A 322 -7.83 17.47 -11.09
C CYS A 322 -8.16 18.42 -9.93
N ARG A 323 -7.68 19.67 -9.95
CA ARG A 323 -8.00 20.67 -8.91
C ARG A 323 -9.47 21.06 -8.94
N THR A 324 -10.05 21.26 -10.13
CA THR A 324 -11.48 21.56 -10.27
C THR A 324 -12.34 20.42 -9.73
N TRP A 325 -12.06 19.18 -10.14
CA TRP A 325 -12.76 18.00 -9.63
C TRP A 325 -12.62 17.84 -8.12
N LEU A 326 -11.42 18.06 -7.58
CA LEU A 326 -11.17 17.98 -6.15
C LEU A 326 -11.93 19.08 -5.39
N GLY A 327 -12.09 20.26 -5.98
CA GLY A 327 -12.95 21.32 -5.47
C GLY A 327 -14.42 20.89 -5.39
N GLU A 328 -14.97 20.34 -6.47
CA GLU A 328 -16.34 19.79 -6.52
C GLU A 328 -16.53 18.68 -5.45
N TRP A 329 -15.57 17.76 -5.33
CA TRP A 329 -15.57 16.74 -4.30
C TRP A 329 -15.60 17.34 -2.88
N LEU A 330 -14.78 18.36 -2.62
CA LEU A 330 -14.69 18.99 -1.30
C LEU A 330 -15.97 19.75 -0.95
N GLN A 331 -16.61 20.39 -1.92
CA GLN A 331 -17.91 21.04 -1.74
C GLN A 331 -18.96 20.03 -1.26
N ILE A 332 -19.01 18.84 -1.87
CA ILE A 332 -19.95 17.78 -1.46
C ILE A 332 -19.55 17.24 -0.09
N SER A 333 -18.33 16.70 0.04
CA SER A 333 -17.88 16.02 1.26
C SER A 333 -17.95 16.91 2.50
N CYS A 334 -17.53 18.16 2.44
CA CYS A 334 -17.58 19.05 3.61
C CYS A 334 -18.99 19.47 4.00
N SER A 335 -19.96 19.41 3.08
CA SER A 335 -21.37 19.66 3.37
C SER A 335 -22.06 18.49 4.09
N LEU A 336 -21.45 17.29 4.06
CA LEU A 336 -21.95 16.10 4.75
C LEU A 336 -21.55 16.12 6.23
N LYS A 337 -22.53 15.85 7.10
CA LYS A 337 -22.32 15.79 8.55
C LYS A 337 -22.16 14.35 9.02
N ALA A 338 -23.13 13.50 8.71
CA ALA A 338 -23.23 12.11 9.17
C ALA A 338 -23.48 11.10 8.04
N GLU A 339 -23.76 11.59 6.83
CA GLU A 339 -24.18 10.82 5.65
C GLU A 339 -22.99 10.15 4.94
N LEU A 340 -22.20 9.34 5.69
CA LEU A 340 -21.03 8.64 5.16
C LEU A 340 -21.38 7.70 3.99
N SER A 341 -22.62 7.22 3.95
CA SER A 341 -23.09 6.42 2.81
C SER A 341 -23.06 7.23 1.53
N LEU A 342 -23.57 8.47 1.53
CA LEU A 342 -23.52 9.33 0.34
C LEU A 342 -22.08 9.57 -0.11
N LEU A 343 -21.14 9.79 0.82
CA LEU A 343 -19.72 9.95 0.49
C LEU A 343 -19.12 8.71 -0.18
N LEU A 344 -19.54 7.50 0.22
CA LEU A 344 -19.13 6.25 -0.42
C LEU A 344 -19.65 6.16 -1.87
N HIS A 345 -20.91 6.50 -2.10
CA HIS A 345 -21.53 6.45 -3.42
C HIS A 345 -21.01 7.57 -4.33
N ASN A 346 -20.67 8.72 -3.75
CA ASN A 346 -20.10 9.87 -4.46
C ASN A 346 -18.79 9.52 -5.19
N VAL A 347 -18.01 8.56 -4.66
CA VAL A 347 -16.81 8.05 -5.33
C VAL A 347 -17.13 7.51 -6.72
N VAL A 348 -18.31 6.92 -6.92
CA VAL A 348 -18.74 6.41 -8.22
C VAL A 348 -19.46 7.50 -9.02
N LEU A 349 -20.42 8.17 -8.39
CA LEU A 349 -21.26 9.17 -9.06
C LEU A 349 -20.43 10.31 -9.67
N LEU A 350 -19.42 10.81 -8.95
CA LEU A 350 -18.59 11.93 -9.42
C LEU A 350 -17.40 11.50 -10.31
N SER A 351 -17.02 10.21 -10.34
CA SER A 351 -15.82 9.75 -11.07
C SER A 351 -16.10 9.05 -12.39
N THR A 352 -17.30 8.50 -12.57
CA THR A 352 -17.69 7.69 -13.73
C THR A 352 -17.52 8.43 -15.05
N ASN A 353 -18.08 9.63 -15.16
CA ASN A 353 -18.20 10.36 -16.44
C ASN A 353 -17.31 11.60 -16.54
N TYR A 354 -16.42 11.83 -15.58
CA TYR A 354 -15.63 13.06 -15.52
C TYR A 354 -14.67 13.24 -16.72
N LEU A 355 -14.25 12.13 -17.34
CA LEU A 355 -13.35 12.14 -18.51
C LEU A 355 -14.07 12.36 -19.85
N GLU A 356 -15.35 12.00 -19.92
CA GLU A 356 -16.12 11.94 -21.18
C GLU A 356 -16.91 13.23 -21.43
N THR A 357 -17.19 14.01 -20.39
CA THR A 357 -18.13 15.14 -20.42
C THR A 357 -17.54 16.50 -20.78
N ARG A 358 -16.21 16.64 -20.84
CA ARG A 358 -15.53 17.90 -21.18
C ARG A 358 -14.40 17.68 -22.19
N ARG A 359 -14.73 17.03 -23.31
CA ARG A 359 -13.92 17.08 -24.54
C ARG A 359 -14.46 18.14 -25.47
#